data_AF-A0A2A4T7Z1-F1
#
_entry.id   AF-A0A2A4T7Z1-F1
#
_cell.length_a   1.000
_cell.length_b   1.000
_cell.length_c   1.000
_cell.angle_alpha   90.00
_cell.angle_beta   90.00
_cell.angle_gamma   90.00
#
_symmetry.space_group_name_H-M   'P 1'
#
loop_
_entity.id
_entity.type
_entity.pdbx_description
1 polymer ?
#
loop_
_entity_poly.entity_id
_entity_poly.type
_entity_poly.pdbx_seq_one_letter_code
_entity_poly.pdbx_strand_id
1 'polypeptide(L)'
;MKSTQILSALENVSEVIKQYQIQNFGEVTVSEAQRHLQKQQSVREATSHVLWMNESAKLFVENNSLNKAQRWLSFGQGVAWNQGLSSIDDFRHANMPSGVLFAK
;
A
#
# COMPACT_ATOMS: atom_id res chain seq x y z
N MET A 1 6.12 -16.67 -5.23
CA MET A 1 4.82 -15.96 -5.28
C MET A 1 4.47 -15.75 -6.74
N LYS A 2 3.29 -16.19 -7.19
CA LYS A 2 2.88 -16.06 -8.61
C LYS A 2 2.51 -14.58 -8.87
N SER A 3 2.72 -14.06 -10.08
CA SER A 3 2.46 -12.65 -10.44
C SER A 3 1.08 -12.15 -10.00
N THR A 4 0.05 -12.99 -10.11
CA THR A 4 -1.33 -12.74 -9.65
C THR A 4 -1.43 -12.41 -8.16
N GLN A 5 -0.59 -13.01 -7.30
CA GLN A 5 -0.60 -12.77 -5.86
C GLN A 5 -0.03 -11.38 -5.52
N ILE A 6 1.01 -10.94 -6.25
CA ILE A 6 1.57 -9.60 -6.07
C ILE A 6 0.55 -8.55 -6.47
N LEU A 7 -0.16 -8.74 -7.58
CA LEU A 7 -1.21 -7.82 -8.03
C LEU A 7 -2.34 -7.70 -7.01
N SER A 8 -2.85 -8.83 -6.51
CA SER A 8 -3.90 -8.84 -5.49
C SER A 8 -3.45 -8.16 -4.19
N ALA A 9 -2.21 -8.38 -3.75
CA ALA A 9 -1.67 -7.72 -2.57
C ALA A 9 -1.52 -6.19 -2.77
N LEU A 10 -1.09 -5.74 -3.95
CA LEU A 10 -1.02 -4.31 -4.29
C LEU A 10 -2.41 -3.65 -4.29
N GLU A 11 -3.42 -4.32 -4.83
CA GLU A 11 -4.80 -3.86 -4.83
C GLU A 11 -5.35 -3.72 -3.41
N ASN A 12 -5.11 -4.73 -2.56
CA ASN A 12 -5.56 -4.72 -1.17
C ASN A 12 -4.94 -3.54 -0.37
N VAL A 13 -3.62 -3.35 -0.48
CA VAL A 13 -2.95 -2.20 0.17
C VAL A 13 -3.50 -0.86 -0.33
N SER A 14 -3.76 -0.75 -1.64
CA SER A 14 -4.33 0.47 -2.21
C SER A 14 -5.74 0.76 -1.70
N GLU A 15 -6.58 -0.27 -1.53
CA GLU A 15 -7.93 -0.10 -1.02
C GLU A 15 -7.93 0.39 0.44
N VAL A 16 -7.13 -0.25 1.30
CA VAL A 16 -6.97 0.16 2.71
C VAL A 16 -6.55 1.63 2.82
N ILE A 17 -5.59 2.05 1.99
CA ILE A 17 -5.10 3.44 2.00
C ILE A 17 -6.17 4.41 1.50
N LYS A 18 -6.93 4.06 0.47
CA LYS A 18 -8.04 4.91 -0.04
C LYS A 18 -9.11 5.10 1.03
N GLN A 19 -9.51 4.02 1.71
CA GLN A 19 -10.48 4.10 2.81
C GLN A 19 -10.00 5.03 3.93
N TYR A 20 -8.72 4.91 4.33
CA TYR A 20 -8.12 5.83 5.29
C TYR A 20 -8.16 7.28 4.82
N GLN A 21 -7.82 7.55 3.55
CA GLN A 21 -7.83 8.91 3.02
C GLN A 21 -9.23 9.53 3.00
N ILE A 22 -10.24 8.75 2.62
CA ILE A 22 -11.64 9.17 2.62
C ILE A 22 -12.10 9.49 4.04
N GLN A 23 -11.84 8.59 4.99
CA GLN A 23 -12.28 8.72 6.39
C GLN A 23 -11.62 9.90 7.10
N ASN A 24 -10.35 10.18 6.84
CA ASN A 24 -9.56 11.13 7.63
C ASN A 24 -9.37 12.50 6.96
N PHE A 25 -9.50 12.57 5.63
CA PHE A 25 -9.26 13.82 4.88
C PHE A 25 -10.45 14.27 4.03
N GLY A 26 -11.53 13.48 3.97
CA GLY A 26 -12.83 13.84 3.40
C GLY A 26 -12.74 14.79 2.19
N GLU A 27 -12.23 14.32 1.05
CA GLU A 27 -12.11 15.07 -0.23
C GLU A 27 -11.46 16.47 -0.24
N VAL A 28 -11.10 17.11 0.88
CA VAL A 28 -10.78 18.55 0.85
C VAL A 28 -9.34 18.81 0.38
N THR A 29 -9.28 19.60 -0.68
CA THR A 29 -8.14 20.37 -1.21
C THR A 29 -7.43 21.13 -0.10
N VAL A 30 -6.40 20.53 0.52
CA VAL A 30 -5.54 21.25 1.46
C VAL A 30 -4.63 22.13 0.62
N SER A 31 -4.76 23.45 0.79
CA SER A 31 -3.96 24.45 0.08
C SER A 31 -2.47 24.18 0.25
N GLU A 32 -1.70 24.41 -0.81
CA GLU A 32 -0.27 24.14 -0.87
C GLU A 32 0.51 24.88 0.24
N ALA A 33 0.05 26.07 0.62
CA ALA A 33 0.61 26.89 1.69
C ALA A 33 0.52 26.26 3.10
N GLN A 34 -0.54 25.48 3.38
CA GLN A 34 -0.67 24.76 4.66
C GLN A 34 0.25 23.54 4.75
N ARG A 35 0.64 22.94 3.62
CA ARG A 35 1.50 21.75 3.57
C ARG A 35 2.95 22.06 3.92
N HIS A 36 3.45 23.22 3.50
CA HIS A 36 4.83 23.63 3.77
C HIS A 36 5.11 23.96 5.26
N LEU A 37 4.09 24.36 6.02
CA LEU A 37 4.26 24.74 7.43
C LEU A 37 4.32 23.54 8.39
N GLN A 38 3.87 22.35 7.99
CA GLN A 38 3.77 21.19 8.89
C GLN A 38 4.99 20.26 8.94
N LYS A 39 5.97 20.35 8.03
CA LYS A 39 7.29 19.65 8.02
C LYS A 39 7.35 18.15 8.42
N GLN A 40 6.22 17.50 8.64
CA GLN A 40 5.97 16.08 8.45
C GLN A 40 5.26 16.02 7.10
N GLN A 41 5.78 15.19 6.19
CA GLN A 41 5.04 14.84 4.98
C GLN A 41 3.63 14.45 5.45
N SER A 42 2.62 15.23 5.03
CA SER A 42 1.28 15.03 5.59
C SER A 42 0.90 13.56 5.38
N VAL A 43 0.26 12.92 6.35
CA VAL A 43 -0.06 11.48 6.23
C VAL A 43 -0.82 11.22 4.91
N ARG A 44 -1.58 12.22 4.44
CA ARG A 44 -2.15 12.28 3.08
C ARG A 44 -1.12 12.19 1.95
N GLU A 45 -0.06 13.00 1.95
CA GLU A 45 1.00 12.94 0.93
C GLU A 45 1.75 11.61 0.95
N ALA A 46 2.06 11.08 2.15
CA ALA A 46 2.71 9.77 2.28
C ALA A 46 1.82 8.66 1.70
N THR A 47 0.52 8.68 2.02
CA THR A 47 -0.45 7.70 1.51
C THR A 47 -0.72 7.86 0.01
N SER A 48 -0.81 9.09 -0.52
CA SER A 48 -0.91 9.34 -1.96
C SER A 48 0.32 8.85 -2.72
N HIS A 49 1.51 9.02 -2.15
CA HIS A 49 2.74 8.51 -2.74
C HIS A 49 2.75 6.98 -2.80
N VAL A 50 2.31 6.30 -1.75
CA VAL A 50 2.18 4.84 -1.75
C VAL A 50 1.17 4.34 -2.78
N LEU A 51 0.04 5.02 -2.96
CA LEU A 51 -0.93 4.67 -4.02
C LEU A 51 -0.29 4.73 -5.41
N TRP A 52 0.43 5.81 -5.70
CA TRP A 52 1.18 5.93 -6.96
C TRP A 52 2.27 4.86 -7.11
N MET A 53 2.99 4.55 -6.03
CA MET A 53 3.99 3.48 -6.02
C MET A 53 3.34 2.12 -6.33
N ASN A 54 2.19 1.82 -5.74
CA ASN A 54 1.50 0.56 -5.97
C ASN A 54 1.04 0.41 -7.43
N GLU A 55 0.50 1.47 -8.03
CA GLU A 55 0.15 1.46 -9.47
C GLU A 55 1.39 1.25 -10.34
N SER A 56 2.49 1.93 -10.04
CA SER A 56 3.77 1.75 -10.75
C SER A 56 4.37 0.34 -10.55
N ALA A 57 4.15 -0.27 -9.38
CA ALA A 57 4.63 -1.61 -9.08
C ALA A 57 3.94 -2.69 -9.93
N LYS A 58 2.70 -2.46 -10.40
CA LYS A 58 2.01 -3.35 -11.35
C LYS A 58 2.80 -3.47 -12.66
N LEU A 59 3.36 -2.38 -13.16
CA LEU A 59 4.22 -2.39 -14.35
C LEU A 59 5.47 -3.24 -14.15
N PHE A 60 6.03 -3.31 -12.94
CA PHE A 60 7.15 -4.21 -12.66
C PHE A 60 6.70 -5.68 -12.66
N VAL A 61 5.47 -5.98 -12.28
CA VAL A 61 4.92 -7.34 -12.39
C VAL A 61 4.75 -7.74 -13.85
N GLU A 62 4.17 -6.86 -14.67
CA GLU A 62 3.98 -7.07 -16.11
C GLU A 62 5.31 -7.32 -16.83
N ASN A 63 6.36 -6.58 -16.45
CA ASN A 63 7.71 -6.71 -17.00
C ASN A 63 8.55 -7.81 -16.32
N ASN A 64 7.93 -8.76 -15.61
CA ASN A 64 8.57 -9.87 -14.88
C ASN A 64 9.69 -9.44 -13.90
N SER A 65 9.67 -8.19 -13.45
CA SER A 65 10.62 -7.59 -12.52
C SER A 65 10.16 -7.76 -11.06
N LEU A 66 9.90 -9.01 -10.67
CA LEU A 66 9.17 -9.35 -9.44
C LEU A 66 9.89 -8.91 -8.16
N ASN A 67 11.23 -8.96 -8.12
CA ASN A 67 12.01 -8.49 -6.97
C ASN A 67 11.81 -6.99 -6.69
N LYS A 68 11.67 -6.20 -7.76
CA LYS A 68 11.45 -4.75 -7.64
C LYS A 68 10.02 -4.47 -7.19
N ALA A 69 9.04 -5.17 -7.77
CA ALA A 69 7.65 -5.11 -7.34
C ALA A 69 7.50 -5.47 -5.84
N GLN A 70 8.19 -6.52 -5.38
CA GLN A 70 8.13 -6.96 -3.98
C GLN A 70 8.74 -5.96 -3.00
N ARG A 71 9.83 -5.28 -3.37
CA ARG A 71 10.39 -4.19 -2.54
C ARG A 71 9.41 -3.04 -2.38
N TRP A 72 8.71 -2.68 -3.45
CA TRP A 72 7.72 -1.59 -3.43
C TRP A 72 6.46 -1.97 -2.64
N LEU A 73 6.00 -3.23 -2.78
CA LEU A 73 4.93 -3.77 -1.95
C LEU A 73 5.29 -3.74 -0.45
N SER A 74 6.52 -4.15 -0.10
CA SER A 74 6.98 -4.14 1.30
C SER A 74 7.01 -2.74 1.89
N PHE A 75 7.36 -1.73 1.08
CA PHE A 75 7.30 -0.33 1.50
C PHE A 75 5.86 0.12 1.77
N GLY A 76 4.92 -0.20 0.87
CA GLY A 76 3.50 0.11 1.07
C GLY A 76 2.91 -0.57 2.31
N GLN A 77 3.25 -1.84 2.55
CA GLN A 77 2.86 -2.59 3.76
C GLN A 77 3.45 -1.95 5.03
N GLY A 78 4.71 -1.51 4.98
CA GLY A 78 5.34 -0.78 6.08
C GLY A 78 4.62 0.53 6.43
N VAL A 79 4.19 1.29 5.41
CA VAL A 79 3.42 2.53 5.62
C VAL A 79 2.05 2.22 6.22
N ALA A 80 1.32 1.25 5.68
CA ALA A 80 0.01 0.87 6.21
C ALA A 80 0.09 0.33 7.65
N TRP A 81 1.14 -0.42 8.01
CA TRP A 81 1.39 -0.85 9.39
C TRP A 81 1.69 0.32 10.32
N ASN A 82 2.60 1.21 9.92
CA ASN A 82 3.00 2.35 10.75
C ASN A 82 1.84 3.32 11.02
N GLN A 83 0.87 3.41 10.10
CA GLN A 83 -0.35 4.22 10.25
C GLN A 83 -1.48 3.46 10.98
N GLY A 84 -1.26 2.22 11.40
CA GLY A 84 -2.26 1.40 12.10
C GLY A 84 -3.42 0.92 11.22
N LEU A 85 -3.24 0.90 9.90
CA LEU A 85 -4.30 0.56 8.94
C LEU A 85 -4.44 -0.94 8.71
N SER A 86 -3.38 -1.70 8.97
CA SER A 86 -3.36 -3.16 8.87
C SER A 86 -2.27 -3.73 9.76
N SER A 87 -2.47 -4.93 10.25
CA SER A 87 -1.48 -5.67 11.03
C SER A 87 -0.49 -6.42 10.12
N ILE A 88 0.64 -6.82 10.70
CA ILE A 88 1.60 -7.71 10.02
C ILE A 88 0.93 -9.04 9.64
N ASP A 89 -0.01 -9.53 10.45
CA ASP A 89 -0.70 -10.79 10.19
C ASP A 89 -1.70 -10.68 9.04
N ASP A 90 -2.31 -9.51 8.83
CA ASP A 90 -3.14 -9.24 7.65
C ASP A 90 -2.30 -9.32 6.37
N PHE A 91 -1.09 -8.75 6.38
CA PHE A 91 -0.18 -8.82 5.23
C PHE A 91 0.35 -10.22 4.99
N ARG A 92 0.66 -10.98 6.05
CA ARG A 92 1.04 -12.39 5.92
C ARG A 92 -0.07 -13.19 5.26
N HIS A 93 -1.31 -13.04 5.73
CA HIS A 93 -2.47 -13.69 5.14
C HIS A 93 -2.69 -13.30 3.68
N ALA A 94 -2.63 -12.00 3.37
CA ALA A 94 -2.79 -11.50 2.00
C ALA A 94 -1.68 -11.97 1.05
N ASN A 95 -0.46 -12.13 1.55
CA ASN A 95 0.70 -12.57 0.75
C ASN A 95 0.82 -14.10 0.67
N MET A 96 -0.03 -14.88 1.36
CA MET A 96 0.05 -16.33 1.34
C MET A 96 -0.25 -16.90 -0.05
N PRO A 97 0.43 -17.98 -0.45
CA PRO A 97 0.05 -18.70 -1.65
C PRO A 97 -1.37 -19.25 -1.49
N SER A 98 -2.24 -18.97 -2.46
CA SER A 98 -3.56 -19.58 -2.52
C SER A 98 -3.45 -21.11 -2.51
N GLY A 99 -4.09 -21.77 -1.53
CA GLY A 99 -4.11 -23.22 -1.37
C GLY A 99 -3.27 -23.79 -0.21
N VAL A 100 -2.62 -22.96 0.61
CA VAL A 100 -1.92 -23.44 1.82
C VAL A 100 -2.90 -23.43 3.00
N LEU A 101 -3.47 -24.58 3.32
CA LEU A 101 -4.20 -24.81 4.57
C LEU A 101 -3.17 -25.14 5.66
N PHE A 102 -3.09 -24.33 6.71
CA PHE A 102 -2.42 -24.76 7.93
C PHE A 102 -3.28 -25.82 8.59
N ALA A 103 -2.78 -27.05 8.68
CA ALA A 103 -3.30 -28.01 9.65
C ALA A 103 -3.07 -27.40 11.05
N LYS A 104 -4.14 -27.28 11.83
CA LYS A 104 -4.07 -26.88 13.24
C LYS A 104 -3.25 -27.88 14.04
#